data_AF-A0A2H0H480-F1
#
_entry.id   AF-A0A2H0H480-F1
#
_cell.length_a   1.000
_cell.length_b   1.000
_cell.length_c   1.000
_cell.angle_alpha   90.00
_cell.angle_beta   90.00
_cell.angle_gamma   90.00
#
_symmetry.space_group_name_H-M   'P 1'
#
loop_
_entity.id
_entity.type
_entity.pdbx_description
1 polymer ?
#
loop_
_entity_poly.entity_id
_entity_poly.type
_entity_poly.pdbx_seq_one_letter_code
_entity_poly.pdbx_strand_id
1 'polypeptide(L)'
;MKTTKIVIGGIVGGISFFFLGWLIYGVLLMDFMSEFSNTTFNRPEEEMVWWAMILSNMASGFIFSIIFGWLNNKTIIGGVKIAAIIGGLFA
;
A
#
# COMPACT_ATOMS: atom_id res chain seq x y z
N MET A 1 11.90 -18.74 0.01
CA MET A 1 12.16 -17.32 -0.33
C MET A 1 13.50 -16.90 0.23
N LYS A 2 14.25 -16.02 -0.46
CA LYS A 2 15.47 -15.42 0.10
C LYS A 2 15.08 -14.18 0.90
N THR A 3 15.60 -14.01 2.12
CA THR A 3 15.32 -12.85 2.99
C THR A 3 15.58 -11.53 2.27
N THR A 4 16.64 -11.43 1.49
CA THR A 4 16.96 -10.24 0.68
C THR A 4 15.82 -9.84 -0.27
N LYS A 5 15.12 -10.81 -0.89
CA LYS A 5 14.00 -10.51 -1.77
C LYS A 5 12.79 -9.96 -1.01
N ILE A 6 12.57 -10.46 0.22
CA ILE A 6 11.50 -9.96 1.09
C ILE A 6 11.80 -8.54 1.54
N VAL A 7 13.05 -8.24 1.90
CA VAL A 7 13.46 -6.90 2.31
C VAL A 7 13.34 -5.90 1.17
N ILE A 8 13.87 -6.22 -0.02
CA ILE A 8 13.77 -5.34 -1.19
C ILE A 8 12.30 -5.16 -1.58
N GLY A 9 11.53 -6.24 -1.69
CA GLY A 9 10.11 -6.18 -2.02
C GLY A 9 9.29 -5.40 -0.99
N GLY A 10 9.62 -5.54 0.29
CA GLY A 10 8.96 -4.82 1.37
C GLY A 10 9.19 -3.32 1.32
N ILE A 11 10.44 -2.89 1.10
CA ILE A 11 10.80 -1.46 0.98
C ILE A 11 10.14 -0.85 -0.28
N VAL A 12 10.29 -1.50 -1.43
CA VAL A 12 9.69 -1.02 -2.69
C VAL A 12 8.16 -0.99 -2.58
N GLY A 13 7.58 -2.00 -1.95
CA GLY A 13 6.14 -2.07 -1.66
C GLY A 13 5.69 -0.94 -0.75
N GLY A 14 6.43 -0.65 0.32
CA GLY A 14 6.08 0.42 1.26
C GLY A 14 6.12 1.81 0.62
N ILE A 15 7.13 2.08 -0.20
CA ILE A 15 7.20 3.32 -1.00
C ILE A 15 6.02 3.38 -1.98
N SER A 16 5.71 2.27 -2.66
CA SER A 16 4.57 2.19 -3.57
C SER A 16 3.24 2.47 -2.87
N PHE A 17 3.03 1.92 -1.68
CA PHE A 17 1.82 2.17 -0.88
C PHE A 17 1.70 3.63 -0.45
N PHE A 18 2.81 4.27 -0.08
CA PHE A 18 2.82 5.70 0.24
C PHE A 18 2.33 6.53 -0.95
N PHE A 19 2.87 6.30 -2.16
CA PHE A 19 2.40 7.00 -3.35
C PHE A 19 0.97 6.64 -3.75
N LEU A 20 0.53 5.40 -3.52
CA LEU A 20 -0.85 5.02 -3.75
C LEU A 20 -1.81 5.80 -2.85
N GLY A 21 -1.49 5.91 -1.55
CA GLY A 21 -2.29 6.69 -0.60
C GLY A 21 -2.26 8.19 -0.90
N TRP A 22 -1.07 8.76 -1.06
CA TRP A 22 -0.91 10.21 -1.23
C TRP A 22 -1.25 10.69 -2.65
N LEU A 23 -0.56 10.17 -3.67
CA LEU A 23 -0.71 10.66 -5.04
C LEU A 23 -2.02 10.19 -5.66
N ILE A 24 -2.35 8.90 -5.57
CA ILE A 24 -3.54 8.36 -6.24
C ILE A 24 -4.81 8.75 -5.47
N TYR A 25 -4.92 8.38 -4.19
CA TYR A 25 -6.13 8.64 -3.41
C TYR A 25 -6.19 10.08 -2.87
N GLY A 26 -5.07 10.62 -2.41
CA GLY A 26 -5.03 11.95 -1.78
C GLY A 26 -4.98 13.13 -2.76
N VAL A 27 -4.52 12.94 -4.00
CA VAL A 27 -4.41 14.03 -4.99
C VAL A 27 -5.30 13.77 -6.21
N LEU A 28 -5.09 12.67 -6.93
CA LEU A 28 -5.80 12.42 -8.20
C LEU A 28 -7.29 12.11 -8.01
N LEU A 29 -7.64 11.42 -6.91
CA LEU A 29 -9.01 11.02 -6.57
C LEU A 29 -9.57 11.80 -5.38
N MET A 30 -9.01 12.97 -5.04
CA MET A 30 -9.37 13.74 -3.85
C MET A 30 -10.88 14.01 -3.77
N ASP A 31 -11.48 14.51 -4.86
CA ASP A 31 -12.92 14.84 -4.89
C ASP A 31 -13.79 13.62 -4.62
N PHE A 32 -13.51 12.50 -5.30
CA PHE A 32 -14.20 11.23 -5.10
C PHE A 32 -14.06 10.73 -3.65
N MET A 33 -12.85 10.75 -3.09
CA MET A 33 -12.64 10.31 -1.71
C MET A 33 -13.37 11.23 -0.72
N SER A 34 -13.43 12.54 -0.97
CA SER A 34 -14.13 13.50 -0.12
C SER A 34 -15.66 13.32 -0.12
N GLU A 35 -16.23 12.93 -1.26
CA GLU A 35 -17.67 12.74 -1.43
C GLU A 35 -18.14 11.38 -0.87
N PHE A 36 -17.34 10.34 -1.05
CA PHE A 36 -17.76 8.95 -0.78
C PHE A 36 -17.11 8.30 0.46
N SER A 37 -16.20 8.98 1.17
CA SER A 37 -15.57 8.44 2.39
C SER A 37 -16.13 9.06 3.67
N ASN A 38 -16.19 8.27 4.74
CA ASN A 38 -16.48 8.79 6.07
C ASN A 38 -15.22 9.43 6.67
N THR A 39 -15.24 10.75 6.82
CA THR A 39 -14.12 11.55 7.33
C THR A 39 -14.10 11.72 8.85
N THR A 40 -15.04 11.12 9.60
CA THR A 40 -15.21 11.32 11.06
C THR A 40 -13.94 11.04 11.87
N PHE A 41 -13.07 10.15 11.38
CA PHE A 41 -11.84 9.75 12.06
C PHE A 41 -10.56 10.32 11.43
N ASN A 42 -10.69 11.20 10.42
CA ASN A 42 -9.53 11.82 9.81
C ASN A 42 -8.87 12.77 10.82
N ARG A 43 -7.57 12.62 11.01
CA ARG A 43 -6.78 13.56 11.81
C ARG A 43 -6.55 14.84 11.00
N PRO A 44 -6.60 16.02 11.64
CA PRO A 44 -6.06 17.24 11.03
C PRO A 44 -4.61 17.05 10.62
N GLU A 45 -4.16 17.77 9.59
CA GLU A 45 -2.76 17.69 9.12
C GLU A 45 -1.75 18.02 10.23
N GLU A 46 -2.11 18.97 11.10
CA GLU A 46 -1.31 19.39 12.25
C GLU A 46 -1.13 18.27 13.31
N GLU A 47 -2.07 17.32 13.36
CA GLU A 47 -2.05 16.19 14.30
C GLU A 47 -1.59 14.87 13.65
N MET A 48 -1.03 14.96 12.45
CA MET A 48 -0.66 13.79 11.68
C MET A 48 0.53 13.06 12.32
N VAL A 49 0.35 11.76 12.59
CA VAL A 49 1.38 10.92 13.22
C VAL A 49 2.27 10.31 12.13
N TRP A 50 3.27 11.08 11.69
CA TRP A 50 4.15 10.74 10.58
C TRP A 50 4.83 9.38 10.69
N TRP A 51 5.39 9.03 11.85
CA TRP A 51 6.09 7.76 12.03
C TRP A 51 5.13 6.56 11.86
N ALA A 52 3.89 6.69 12.33
CA ALA A 52 2.88 5.64 12.25
C ALA A 52 2.41 5.45 10.80
N MET A 53 2.28 6.55 10.04
CA MET A 53 2.00 6.50 8.61
C MET A 53 3.13 5.80 7.84
N ILE A 54 4.39 6.16 8.09
CA ILE A 54 5.52 5.53 7.41
C ILE A 54 5.57 4.04 7.78
N LEU A 55 5.43 3.71 9.07
CA LEU A 55 5.46 2.34 9.55
C LEU A 55 4.32 1.50 8.96
N SER A 56 3.10 2.04 8.86
CA SER A 56 1.97 1.31 8.30
C SER A 56 2.15 1.01 6.82
N ASN A 57 2.64 1.97 6.03
CA ASN A 57 2.97 1.76 4.62
C ASN A 57 4.05 0.69 4.46
N MET A 58 5.11 0.76 5.27
CA MET A 58 6.17 -0.24 5.27
C MET A 58 5.63 -1.63 5.64
N ALA A 59 4.79 -1.73 6.68
CA ALA A 59 4.16 -2.97 7.10
C ALA A 59 3.34 -3.59 5.96
N SER A 60 2.51 -2.79 5.27
CA SER A 60 1.76 -3.23 4.08
C SER A 60 2.69 -3.72 2.96
N GLY A 61 3.78 -3.00 2.69
CA GLY A 61 4.80 -3.42 1.73
C GLY A 61 5.41 -4.79 2.06
N PHE A 62 5.78 -5.00 3.32
CA PHE A 62 6.32 -6.29 3.78
C PHE A 62 5.28 -7.42 3.70
N ILE A 63 4.03 -7.17 4.09
CA ILE A 63 2.94 -8.14 3.98
C ILE A 63 2.76 -8.59 2.52
N PHE A 64 2.67 -7.64 1.59
CA PHE A 64 2.56 -7.98 0.16
C PHE A 64 3.80 -8.70 -0.37
N SER A 65 5.00 -8.31 0.05
CA SER A 65 6.23 -9.01 -0.33
C SER A 65 6.27 -10.46 0.17
N ILE A 66 5.70 -10.74 1.34
CA ILE A 66 5.57 -12.09 1.89
C ILE A 66 4.54 -12.88 1.08
N ILE A 67 3.37 -12.30 0.79
CA ILE A 67 2.31 -12.93 0.00
C ILE A 67 2.81 -13.31 -1.40
N PHE A 68 3.48 -12.41 -2.12
CA PHE A 68 4.05 -12.73 -3.43
C PHE A 68 5.09 -13.85 -3.36
N GLY A 69 5.84 -13.89 -2.26
CA GLY A 69 6.79 -14.96 -1.98
C GLY A 69 6.12 -16.32 -1.77
N TRP A 70 5.01 -16.38 -1.03
CA TRP A 70 4.21 -17.60 -0.83
C TRP A 70 3.56 -18.10 -2.11
N LEU A 71 3.07 -17.19 -2.94
CA LEU A 71 2.46 -17.51 -4.23
C LEU A 71 3.49 -17.89 -5.30
N ASN A 72 4.79 -17.77 -5.00
CA ASN A 72 5.92 -18.15 -5.85
C ASN A 72 5.82 -17.61 -7.28
N ASN A 73 5.22 -16.42 -7.44
CA ASN A 73 5.03 -15.81 -8.75
C ASN A 73 6.36 -15.25 -9.27
N LYS A 74 6.69 -15.56 -10.53
CA LYS A 74 7.94 -15.13 -11.17
C LYS A 74 7.72 -14.12 -12.31
N THR A 75 6.47 -13.77 -12.59
CA THR A 75 6.10 -12.91 -13.72
C THR A 75 5.54 -11.59 -13.22
N ILE A 76 5.86 -10.51 -13.93
CA ILE A 76 5.37 -9.16 -13.61
C ILE A 76 3.84 -9.11 -13.72
N ILE A 77 3.29 -9.62 -14.83
CA ILE A 77 1.84 -9.66 -15.07
C ILE A 77 1.12 -10.47 -13.97
N GLY A 78 1.70 -11.60 -13.56
CA GLY A 78 1.13 -12.40 -12.48
C GLY A 78 1.14 -11.65 -11.15
N GLY A 79 2.21 -10.92 -10.84
CA GLY A 79 2.29 -10.03 -9.67
C GLY A 79 1.22 -8.95 -9.70
N VAL A 80 1.01 -8.29 -10.84
CA VAL A 80 -0.05 -7.27 -11.02
C VAL A 80 -1.44 -7.86 -10.80
N LYS A 81 -1.73 -9.05 -11.36
CA LYS A 81 -3.03 -9.72 -11.15
C LYS A 81 -3.29 -10.02 -9.67
N ILE A 82 -2.29 -10.55 -8.98
CA ILE A 82 -2.39 -10.83 -7.54
C ILE A 82 -2.60 -9.52 -6.77
N ALA A 83 -1.83 -8.47 -7.08
CA ALA A 83 -1.96 -7.16 -6.45
C ALA A 83 -3.35 -6.54 -6.68
N ALA A 84 -3.90 -6.65 -7.89
CA ALA A 84 -5.22 -6.14 -8.22
C ALA A 84 -6.35 -6.90 -7.52
N ILE A 85 -6.25 -8.23 -7.43
CA ILE A 85 -7.25 -9.04 -6.72
C ILE A 85 -7.21 -8.74 -5.22
N ILE A 86 -6.03 -8.74 -4.62
CA ILE A 86 -5.89 -8.47 -3.18
C ILE A 86 -6.27 -7.02 -2.90
N GLY A 87 -5.74 -6.06 -3.66
CA GLY A 87 -6.05 -4.65 -3.51
C GLY A 87 -7.55 -4.37 -3.66
N GLY A 88 -8.20 -4.96 -4.66
CA GLY A 88 -9.65 -4.83 -4.86
C GLY A 88 -10.51 -5.53 -3.81
N LEU A 89 -9.95 -6.44 -3.00
CA LEU A 89 -10.65 -7.00 -1.83
C LEU A 89 -10.53 -6.08 -0.59
N PHE A 90 -9.49 -5.27 -0.53
CA PHE A 90 -9.22 -4.35 0.59
C PHE A 90 -9.76 -2.93 0.36
N ALA A 91 -9.94 -2.53 -0.90
CA ALA A 91 -10.49 -1.24 -1.32
C ALA A 91 -12.03 -1.26 -1.29
#